data_AF-R4K295-F1
#
_entry.id   AF-R4K295-F1
#
_cell.length_a   1.000
_cell.length_b   1.000
_cell.length_c   1.000
_cell.angle_alpha   90.00
_cell.angle_beta   90.00
_cell.angle_gamma   90.00
#
_symmetry.space_group_name_H-M   'P 1'
#
loop_
_entity.id
_entity.type
_entity.pdbx_description
1 polymer ?
#
loop_
_entity_poly.entity_id
_entity_poly.type
_entity_poly.pdbx_seq_one_letter_code
_entity_poly.pdbx_strand_id
1 'polypeptide(L)'
;MKIEELRDDIGKCKFYIQNYDVNSCPFFDDYFANNAFYNTMKEIELLENIQNIIKTPNSRNAIAQWFIAIESYISSILKIACIKKTEYDFNVLKKKQLKERISKLIELLGFDKDEIYKNNININKLNEFCCFRNELFHDRYNNNEQIYKHTKFSNNVYMLNQVDVIQALIISLEILNLFRFCFVNLDLMPSIVISLGDTFIYEKLDVLYKKLILPCWLDVLDKHKLTSDIETTLKVTYLPITNAFDSSDISLIIKANSEINYGFELNRTSICKNRFERLKEKYHIDEGSFQIPNYSRNEY
;
A
#
# COMPACT_ATOMS: atom_id res chain seq x y z
N MET A 1 -19.53 -1.36 -27.90
CA MET A 1 -18.78 -0.84 -26.74
C MET A 1 -17.31 -1.00 -27.06
N LYS A 2 -16.57 0.11 -27.11
CA LYS A 2 -15.11 0.10 -27.33
C LYS A 2 -14.40 -0.14 -26.01
N ILE A 3 -13.25 -0.81 -26.03
CA ILE A 3 -12.48 -1.06 -24.80
C ILE A 3 -12.03 0.25 -24.13
N GLU A 4 -11.87 1.32 -24.91
CA GLU A 4 -11.55 2.66 -24.42
C GLU A 4 -12.72 3.36 -23.72
N GLU A 5 -13.96 2.93 -23.96
CA GLU A 5 -15.16 3.44 -23.28
C GLU A 5 -15.30 2.86 -21.87
N LEU A 6 -14.55 1.79 -21.55
CA LEU A 6 -14.48 1.17 -20.21
C LEU A 6 -13.44 1.82 -19.28
N ARG A 7 -12.80 2.94 -19.67
CA ARG A 7 -11.72 3.60 -18.89
C ARG A 7 -12.21 4.36 -17.64
N ASP A 8 -13.51 4.58 -17.50
CA ASP A 8 -14.09 5.23 -16.34
C ASP A 8 -14.30 4.24 -15.19
N ASP A 9 -13.17 3.71 -14.70
CA ASP A 9 -13.10 2.72 -13.63
C ASP A 9 -13.76 3.19 -12.32
N ILE A 10 -14.38 2.20 -11.70
CA ILE A 10 -15.10 2.14 -10.42
C ILE A 10 -14.30 2.75 -9.26
N GLY A 11 -14.99 3.39 -8.32
CA GLY A 11 -14.46 3.64 -6.97
C GLY A 11 -13.36 4.72 -6.83
N LYS A 12 -13.30 5.71 -7.70
CA LYS A 12 -12.33 6.82 -7.57
C LYS A 12 -12.66 7.67 -6.31
N CYS A 13 -11.82 7.54 -5.29
CA CYS A 13 -11.82 8.46 -4.14
C CYS A 13 -11.13 9.77 -4.52
N LYS A 14 -11.77 10.91 -4.22
CA LYS A 14 -11.17 12.24 -4.38
C LYS A 14 -11.23 12.98 -3.06
N PHE A 15 -10.11 13.53 -2.62
CA PHE A 15 -10.12 14.52 -1.56
C PHE A 15 -10.63 15.84 -2.12
N TYR A 16 -11.63 16.40 -1.44
CA TYR A 16 -12.14 17.74 -1.68
C TYR A 16 -11.61 18.65 -0.58
N ILE A 17 -10.81 19.63 -0.97
CA ILE A 17 -10.27 20.61 -0.02
C ILE A 17 -11.18 21.83 -0.14
N GLN A 18 -11.88 22.16 0.95
CA GLN A 18 -12.81 23.29 0.93
C GLN A 18 -12.02 24.61 0.79
N ASN A 19 -12.57 25.57 0.04
CA ASN A 19 -12.07 26.94 -0.12
C ASN A 19 -10.80 27.15 -1.00
N TYR A 20 -10.47 26.26 -1.94
CA TYR A 20 -9.33 26.43 -2.85
C TYR A 20 -9.68 26.19 -4.33
N ASP A 21 -9.17 27.02 -5.25
CA ASP A 21 -9.50 27.01 -6.70
C ASP A 21 -9.28 25.64 -7.39
N VAL A 22 -8.40 24.79 -6.85
CA VAL A 22 -8.24 23.38 -7.27
C VAL A 22 -9.02 22.47 -6.33
N ASN A 23 -10.34 22.38 -6.57
CA ASN A 23 -11.31 21.75 -5.67
C ASN A 23 -11.28 20.21 -5.61
N SER A 24 -10.36 19.50 -6.28
CA SER A 24 -10.26 18.05 -6.12
C SER A 24 -8.86 17.50 -6.34
N CYS A 25 -8.37 16.73 -5.37
CA CYS A 25 -7.18 15.92 -5.52
C CYS A 25 -7.58 14.45 -5.63
N PRO A 26 -7.36 13.78 -6.77
CA PRO A 26 -7.54 12.34 -6.83
C PRO A 26 -6.62 11.65 -5.82
N PHE A 27 -7.17 10.71 -5.07
CA PHE A 27 -6.43 9.85 -4.15
C PHE A 27 -6.08 8.57 -4.91
N PHE A 28 -4.79 8.41 -5.25
CA PHE A 28 -4.30 7.34 -6.13
C PHE A 28 -3.49 6.28 -5.38
N ASP A 29 -3.62 6.20 -4.06
CA ASP A 29 -2.94 5.21 -3.24
C ASP A 29 -3.52 3.80 -3.43
N ASP A 30 -4.85 3.70 -3.57
CA ASP A 30 -5.56 2.43 -3.66
C ASP A 30 -5.17 1.62 -4.89
N TYR A 31 -4.98 2.23 -6.06
CA TYR A 31 -4.70 1.47 -7.29
C TYR A 31 -3.42 0.64 -7.20
N PHE A 32 -2.33 1.26 -6.76
CA PHE A 32 -1.04 0.58 -6.64
C PHE A 32 -1.03 -0.39 -5.45
N ALA A 33 -1.68 -0.02 -4.33
CA ALA A 33 -1.82 -0.92 -3.19
C ALA A 33 -2.64 -2.18 -3.54
N ASN A 34 -3.72 -2.04 -4.32
CA ASN A 34 -4.51 -3.15 -4.84
C ASN A 34 -3.65 -4.09 -5.70
N ASN A 35 -2.94 -3.54 -6.69
CA ASN A 35 -2.06 -4.35 -7.54
C ASN A 35 -0.95 -5.03 -6.75
N ALA A 36 -0.34 -4.33 -5.80
CA ALA A 36 0.69 -4.90 -4.93
C ALA A 36 0.13 -6.05 -4.08
N PHE A 37 -1.03 -5.85 -3.47
CA PHE A 37 -1.76 -6.85 -2.70
C PHE A 37 -2.01 -8.14 -3.50
N TYR A 38 -2.63 -8.03 -4.68
CA TYR A 38 -2.95 -9.20 -5.49
C TYR A 38 -1.70 -9.92 -6.01
N ASN A 39 -0.64 -9.19 -6.36
CA ASN A 39 0.63 -9.80 -6.73
C ASN A 39 1.29 -10.51 -5.54
N THR A 40 1.21 -9.95 -4.33
CA THR A 40 1.67 -10.62 -3.11
C THR A 40 0.89 -11.92 -2.86
N MET A 41 -0.44 -11.90 -2.99
CA MET A 41 -1.26 -13.10 -2.83
C MET A 41 -0.90 -14.18 -3.86
N LYS A 42 -0.69 -13.81 -5.12
CA LYS A 42 -0.23 -14.74 -6.17
C LYS A 42 1.14 -15.34 -5.86
N GLU A 43 2.05 -14.56 -5.27
CA GLU A 43 3.37 -15.05 -4.88
C GLU A 43 3.31 -16.05 -3.72
N ILE A 44 2.43 -15.83 -2.74
CA ILE A 44 2.18 -16.81 -1.66
C ILE A 44 1.52 -18.08 -2.23
N GLU A 45 0.58 -17.92 -3.17
CA GLU A 45 -0.09 -19.01 -3.87
C GLU A 45 0.89 -19.85 -4.70
N LEU A 46 1.84 -19.20 -5.37
CA LEU A 46 2.93 -19.89 -6.06
C LEU A 46 3.75 -20.70 -5.06
N LEU A 47 4.11 -20.13 -3.91
CA LEU A 47 4.82 -20.87 -2.87
C LEU A 47 4.04 -22.08 -2.38
N GLU A 48 2.72 -21.96 -2.18
CA GLU A 48 1.85 -23.08 -1.79
C GLU A 48 1.96 -24.27 -2.76
N ASN A 49 2.15 -24.01 -4.05
CA ASN A 49 2.13 -25.02 -5.12
C ASN A 49 3.50 -25.54 -5.55
N ILE A 50 4.60 -25.01 -5.02
CA ILE A 50 5.94 -25.44 -5.44
C ILE A 50 6.15 -26.90 -5.06
N GLN A 51 6.56 -27.69 -6.06
CA GLN A 51 6.96 -29.08 -5.87
C GLN A 51 8.48 -29.27 -5.88
N ASN A 52 9.25 -28.40 -6.56
CA ASN A 52 10.70 -28.57 -6.72
C ASN A 52 11.51 -27.25 -6.75
N ILE A 53 11.16 -26.30 -7.64
CA ILE A 53 11.95 -25.06 -7.83
C ILE A 53 11.08 -23.85 -7.51
N ILE A 54 11.61 -22.94 -6.69
CA ILE A 54 11.01 -21.64 -6.41
C ILE A 54 11.19 -20.74 -7.62
N LYS A 55 10.11 -20.58 -8.40
CA LYS A 55 10.01 -19.55 -9.43
C LYS A 55 9.25 -18.36 -8.85
N THR A 56 9.79 -17.15 -9.01
CA THR A 56 9.26 -15.90 -8.45
C THR A 56 8.91 -14.86 -9.53
N PRO A 57 8.09 -15.23 -10.54
CA PRO A 57 7.87 -14.40 -11.71
C PRO A 57 7.20 -13.06 -11.38
N ASN A 58 6.40 -12.96 -10.32
CA ASN A 58 5.70 -11.73 -9.95
C ASN A 58 6.36 -11.02 -8.76
N SER A 59 7.35 -11.60 -8.08
CA SER A 59 7.97 -10.96 -6.91
C SER A 59 8.56 -9.59 -7.24
N ARG A 60 9.25 -9.46 -8.38
CA ARG A 60 9.76 -8.17 -8.87
C ARG A 60 8.64 -7.14 -9.04
N ASN A 61 7.51 -7.55 -9.63
CA ASN A 61 6.37 -6.68 -9.83
C ASN A 61 5.70 -6.32 -8.49
N ALA A 62 5.46 -7.29 -7.60
CA ALA A 62 4.87 -7.04 -6.28
C ALA A 62 5.68 -6.02 -5.47
N ILE A 63 7.00 -6.20 -5.41
CA ILE A 63 7.94 -5.29 -4.73
C ILE A 63 7.89 -3.90 -5.35
N ALA A 64 7.90 -3.81 -6.69
CA ALA A 64 7.78 -2.54 -7.39
C ALA A 64 6.47 -1.81 -7.10
N GLN A 65 5.34 -2.53 -7.12
CA GLN A 65 4.02 -1.97 -6.85
C GLN A 65 3.91 -1.48 -5.40
N TRP A 66 4.50 -2.20 -4.43
CA TRP A 66 4.58 -1.72 -3.04
C TRP A 66 5.35 -0.41 -2.93
N PHE A 67 6.49 -0.30 -3.63
CA PHE A 67 7.24 0.94 -3.64
C PHE A 67 6.44 2.09 -4.26
N ILE A 68 5.79 1.85 -5.41
CA ILE A 68 4.97 2.87 -6.09
C ILE A 68 3.76 3.25 -5.23
N ALA A 69 3.17 2.32 -4.48
CA ALA A 69 2.09 2.62 -3.54
C ALA A 69 2.54 3.61 -2.46
N ILE A 70 3.74 3.42 -1.87
CA ILE A 70 4.33 4.38 -0.93
C ILE A 70 4.54 5.75 -1.63
N GLU A 71 5.13 5.76 -2.83
CA GLU A 71 5.38 7.00 -3.56
C GLU A 71 4.08 7.78 -3.87
N SER A 72 3.03 7.07 -4.29
CA SER A 72 1.71 7.62 -4.60
C SER A 72 1.03 8.16 -3.35
N TYR A 73 1.08 7.41 -2.26
CA TYR A 73 0.53 7.79 -0.96
C TYR A 73 1.16 9.07 -0.42
N ILE A 74 2.49 9.11 -0.31
CA ILE A 74 3.23 10.29 0.13
C ILE A 74 2.96 11.49 -0.79
N SER A 75 2.91 11.27 -2.11
CA SER A 75 2.64 12.37 -3.06
C SER A 75 1.22 12.91 -2.94
N SER A 76 0.25 12.07 -2.62
CA SER A 76 -1.14 12.50 -2.42
C SER A 76 -1.27 13.40 -1.20
N ILE A 77 -0.69 13.00 -0.07
CA ILE A 77 -0.67 13.82 1.16
C ILE A 77 0.14 15.12 0.94
N LEU A 78 1.29 15.03 0.27
CA LEU A 78 2.12 16.19 -0.06
C LEU A 78 1.37 17.19 -0.96
N LYS A 79 0.59 16.72 -1.92
CA LYS A 79 -0.23 17.58 -2.77
C LYS A 79 -1.29 18.31 -1.95
N ILE A 80 -1.96 17.63 -1.01
CA ILE A 80 -2.93 18.25 -0.09
C ILE A 80 -2.23 19.34 0.75
N ALA A 81 -1.06 19.04 1.30
CA ALA A 81 -0.22 20.02 2.03
C ALA A 81 0.14 21.26 1.19
N CYS A 82 0.55 21.08 -0.05
CA CYS A 82 0.86 22.19 -0.97
C CYS A 82 -0.36 23.04 -1.36
N ILE A 83 -1.55 22.46 -1.43
CA ILE A 83 -2.77 23.23 -1.71
C ILE A 83 -3.06 24.22 -0.56
N LYS A 84 -2.87 23.79 0.70
CA LYS A 84 -3.02 24.65 1.88
C LYS A 84 -1.89 25.67 2.02
N LYS A 85 -0.65 25.25 1.77
CA LYS A 85 0.58 26.06 1.88
C LYS A 85 1.03 26.55 0.50
N THR A 86 0.32 27.56 -0.02
CA THR A 86 0.43 28.06 -1.40
C THR A 86 1.83 28.54 -1.80
N GLU A 87 2.70 28.82 -0.83
CA GLU A 87 4.11 29.16 -1.05
C GLU A 87 4.95 27.97 -1.56
N TYR A 88 4.42 26.75 -1.59
CA TYR A 88 5.09 25.56 -2.10
C TYR A 88 4.41 24.96 -3.34
N ASP A 89 5.17 24.85 -4.43
CA ASP A 89 4.69 24.20 -5.66
C ASP A 89 4.87 22.68 -5.64
N PHE A 90 3.75 21.95 -5.66
CA PHE A 90 3.74 20.49 -5.78
C PHE A 90 4.47 20.00 -7.03
N ASN A 91 4.44 20.73 -8.15
CA ASN A 91 5.12 20.33 -9.39
C ASN A 91 6.64 20.35 -9.28
N VAL A 92 7.19 21.17 -8.38
CA VAL A 92 8.61 21.17 -8.03
C VAL A 92 8.90 20.01 -7.07
N LEU A 93 8.10 19.87 -6.01
CA LEU A 93 8.35 18.87 -4.98
C LEU A 93 8.17 17.42 -5.46
N LYS A 94 7.22 17.16 -6.37
CA LYS A 94 6.96 15.81 -6.91
C LYS A 94 8.15 15.22 -7.70
N LYS A 95 9.06 16.08 -8.18
CA LYS A 95 10.27 15.66 -8.91
C LYS A 95 11.42 15.25 -7.99
N LYS A 96 11.30 15.53 -6.69
CA LYS A 96 12.33 15.19 -5.70
C LYS A 96 12.30 13.71 -5.33
N GLN A 97 13.44 13.22 -4.84
CA GLN A 97 13.54 11.85 -4.33
C GLN A 97 12.55 11.62 -3.17
N LEU A 98 12.15 10.36 -2.95
CA LEU A 98 11.15 10.01 -1.93
C LEU A 98 11.53 10.52 -0.53
N LYS A 99 12.81 10.40 -0.15
CA LYS A 99 13.33 10.90 1.13
C LYS A 99 13.12 12.40 1.29
N GLU A 100 13.37 13.19 0.25
CA GLU A 100 13.16 14.64 0.28
C GLU A 100 11.67 14.99 0.30
N ARG A 101 10.82 14.23 -0.41
CA ARG A 101 9.37 14.39 -0.37
C ARG A 101 8.81 14.14 1.03
N ILE A 102 9.24 13.06 1.69
CA ILE A 102 8.84 12.73 3.08
C ILE A 102 9.31 13.81 4.04
N SER A 103 10.58 14.21 3.95
CA SER A 103 11.13 15.30 4.76
C SER A 103 10.31 16.58 4.61
N LYS A 104 9.95 16.95 3.38
CA LYS A 104 9.18 18.16 3.14
C LYS A 104 7.74 18.02 3.60
N LEU A 105 7.13 16.85 3.41
CA LEU A 105 5.78 16.57 3.91
C LEU A 105 5.71 16.74 5.44
N ILE A 106 6.66 16.17 6.17
CA ILE A 106 6.74 16.29 7.64
C ILE A 106 6.79 17.77 8.06
N GLU A 107 7.63 18.56 7.40
CA GLU A 107 7.75 20.01 7.64
C GLU A 107 6.43 20.74 7.37
N LEU A 108 5.76 20.44 6.24
CA LEU A 108 4.50 21.08 5.87
C LEU A 108 3.33 20.71 6.81
N LEU A 109 3.38 19.53 7.42
CA LEU A 109 2.46 19.09 8.47
C LEU A 109 2.83 19.68 9.85
N GLY A 110 3.88 20.50 9.95
CA GLY A 110 4.25 21.21 11.18
C GLY A 110 4.91 20.35 12.25
N PHE A 111 5.50 19.21 11.88
CA PHE A 111 6.20 18.33 12.82
C PHE A 111 7.73 18.55 12.77
N ASP A 112 8.41 18.23 13.88
CA ASP A 112 9.87 18.23 13.94
C ASP A 112 10.43 17.03 13.16
N LYS A 113 11.08 17.34 12.03
CA LYS A 113 11.72 16.36 11.17
C LYS A 113 12.81 15.58 11.90
N ASP A 114 13.67 16.24 12.66
CA ASP A 114 14.84 15.61 13.25
C ASP A 114 14.42 14.61 14.33
N GLU A 115 13.37 14.94 15.09
CA GLU A 115 12.76 14.02 16.05
C GLU A 115 12.19 12.77 15.35
N ILE A 116 11.44 12.95 14.26
CA ILE A 116 10.83 11.84 13.53
C ILE A 116 11.90 10.94 12.90
N TYR A 117 12.93 11.51 12.27
CA TYR A 117 13.99 10.71 11.64
C TYR A 117 14.85 9.98 12.68
N LYS A 118 15.08 10.58 13.85
CA LYS A 118 15.86 9.97 14.93
C LYS A 118 15.12 8.81 15.60
N ASN A 119 13.80 8.94 15.79
CA ASN A 119 13.01 8.00 16.58
C ASN A 119 12.35 6.90 15.73
N ASN A 120 12.36 7.00 14.39
CA ASN A 120 11.58 6.12 13.54
C ASN A 120 12.43 5.18 12.67
N ILE A 121 12.63 3.96 13.17
CA ILE A 121 13.36 2.88 12.48
C ILE A 121 12.77 2.54 11.10
N ASN A 122 11.48 2.81 10.87
CA ASN A 122 10.82 2.50 9.61
C ASN A 122 11.37 3.35 8.46
N ILE A 123 11.91 4.54 8.75
CA ILE A 123 12.60 5.37 7.74
C ILE A 123 13.91 4.73 7.28
N ASN A 124 14.65 4.05 8.17
CA ASN A 124 15.85 3.31 7.79
C ASN A 124 15.51 2.12 6.89
N LYS A 125 14.46 1.37 7.24
CA LYS A 125 13.94 0.29 6.38
C LYS A 125 13.50 0.81 5.02
N LEU A 126 12.82 1.96 4.96
CA LEU A 126 12.43 2.59 3.69
C LEU A 126 13.64 3.02 2.85
N ASN A 127 14.71 3.53 3.47
CA ASN A 127 15.94 3.85 2.74
C ASN A 127 16.58 2.59 2.13
N GLU A 128 16.63 1.48 2.86
CA GLU A 128 17.07 0.19 2.33
C GLU A 128 16.16 -0.30 1.20
N PHE A 129 14.85 -0.12 1.33
CA PHE A 129 13.90 -0.44 0.26
C PHE A 129 14.14 0.42 -1.00
N CYS A 130 14.45 1.71 -0.84
CA CYS A 130 14.83 2.57 -1.96
C CYS A 130 16.08 2.04 -2.67
N CYS A 131 17.10 1.60 -1.93
CA CYS A 131 18.29 0.96 -2.49
C CYS A 131 17.95 -0.34 -3.21
N PHE A 132 17.16 -1.23 -2.60
CA PHE A 132 16.76 -2.50 -3.21
C PHE A 132 15.98 -2.30 -4.51
N ARG A 133 14.99 -1.38 -4.52
CA ARG A 133 14.23 -1.01 -5.73
C ARG A 133 15.14 -0.43 -6.80
N ASN A 134 16.11 0.38 -6.40
CA ASN A 134 17.08 0.98 -7.29
C ASN A 134 17.94 -0.06 -8.02
N GLU A 135 18.33 -1.13 -7.33
CA GLU A 135 19.02 -2.27 -7.94
C GLU A 135 18.09 -3.10 -8.82
N LEU A 136 16.89 -3.35 -8.33
CA LEU A 136 15.86 -4.09 -9.05
C LEU A 136 15.58 -3.52 -10.45
N PHE A 137 15.74 -2.21 -10.67
CA PHE A 137 15.40 -1.56 -11.94
C PHE A 137 16.59 -1.10 -12.78
N HIS A 138 17.75 -0.86 -12.17
CA HIS A 138 18.85 -0.19 -12.86
C HIS A 138 20.15 -1.00 -12.88
N ASP A 139 20.19 -2.18 -12.25
CA ASP A 139 21.35 -3.09 -12.22
C ASP A 139 22.67 -2.34 -11.99
N ARG A 140 22.69 -1.48 -10.97
CA ARG A 140 23.75 -0.47 -10.82
C ARG A 140 25.05 -1.04 -10.28
N TYR A 141 24.98 -2.20 -9.64
CA TYR A 141 26.10 -2.73 -8.85
C TYR A 141 26.85 -3.89 -9.50
N ASN A 142 26.57 -4.25 -10.76
CA ASN A 142 27.41 -5.15 -11.57
C ASN A 142 27.83 -6.43 -10.81
N ASN A 143 26.87 -7.10 -10.16
CA ASN A 143 27.03 -8.28 -9.29
C ASN A 143 27.67 -8.08 -7.90
N ASN A 144 27.86 -6.85 -7.40
CA ASN A 144 28.27 -6.64 -6.01
C ASN A 144 27.09 -6.86 -5.06
N GLU A 145 27.29 -7.70 -4.04
CA GLU A 145 26.29 -7.95 -2.99
C GLU A 145 26.01 -6.66 -2.19
N GLN A 146 24.73 -6.37 -1.97
CA GLN A 146 24.32 -5.31 -1.06
C GLN A 146 24.00 -5.89 0.32
N ILE A 147 24.47 -5.22 1.37
CA ILE A 147 24.20 -5.62 2.76
C ILE A 147 23.13 -4.71 3.33
N TYR A 148 21.97 -5.29 3.64
CA TYR A 148 20.87 -4.63 4.33
C TYR A 148 20.96 -4.90 5.84
N LYS A 149 20.95 -3.85 6.66
CA LYS A 149 21.14 -3.94 8.12
C LYS A 149 19.81 -3.98 8.88
N HIS A 150 18.76 -3.39 8.32
CA HIS A 150 17.47 -3.21 8.98
C HIS A 150 16.34 -4.05 8.35
N THR A 151 16.59 -4.61 7.18
CA THR A 151 15.64 -5.41 6.40
C THR A 151 16.25 -6.76 6.02
N LYS A 152 15.39 -7.71 5.65
CA LYS A 152 15.78 -9.05 5.17
C LYS A 152 15.69 -9.16 3.65
N PHE A 153 15.89 -8.05 2.94
CA PHE A 153 15.99 -8.10 1.50
C PHE A 153 17.18 -8.96 1.06
N SER A 154 17.02 -9.66 -0.06
CA SER A 154 18.05 -10.46 -0.69
C SER A 154 19.23 -9.58 -1.08
N ASN A 155 20.44 -9.96 -0.67
CA ASN A 155 21.67 -9.21 -1.00
C ASN A 155 21.92 -9.13 -2.52
N ASN A 156 21.32 -10.05 -3.27
CA ASN A 156 21.32 -10.08 -4.73
C ASN A 156 19.87 -10.07 -5.24
N VAL A 157 19.51 -9.05 -6.02
CA VAL A 157 18.17 -8.88 -6.60
C VAL A 157 17.78 -10.01 -7.55
N TYR A 158 18.74 -10.72 -8.15
CA TYR A 158 18.46 -11.89 -8.99
C TYR A 158 18.00 -13.12 -8.18
N MET A 159 18.26 -13.12 -6.88
CA MET A 159 17.85 -14.18 -5.95
C MET A 159 16.58 -13.84 -5.17
N LEU A 160 15.88 -12.77 -5.58
CA LEU A 160 14.68 -12.33 -4.88
C LEU A 160 13.60 -13.42 -4.84
N ASN A 161 12.87 -13.47 -3.72
CA ASN A 161 11.82 -14.44 -3.50
C ASN A 161 10.62 -13.86 -2.72
N GLN A 162 9.74 -14.73 -2.23
CA GLN A 162 8.55 -14.30 -1.50
C GLN A 162 8.86 -13.57 -0.18
N VAL A 163 10.00 -13.84 0.46
CA VAL A 163 10.45 -13.11 1.67
C VAL A 163 10.64 -11.62 1.36
N ASP A 164 11.25 -11.29 0.21
CA ASP A 164 11.40 -9.90 -0.23
C ASP A 164 10.05 -9.21 -0.45
N VAL A 165 9.06 -9.95 -0.99
CA VAL A 165 7.71 -9.44 -1.20
C VAL A 165 7.02 -9.12 0.13
N ILE A 166 7.12 -10.03 1.11
CA ILE A 166 6.56 -9.81 2.46
C ILE A 166 7.30 -8.66 3.17
N GLN A 167 8.62 -8.54 3.00
CA GLN A 167 9.42 -7.43 3.54
C GLN A 167 8.98 -6.09 2.96
N ALA A 168 8.76 -6.02 1.65
CA ALA A 168 8.26 -4.81 0.97
C ALA A 168 6.86 -4.41 1.47
N LEU A 169 5.96 -5.38 1.66
CA LEU A 169 4.63 -5.16 2.22
C LEU A 169 4.69 -4.62 3.66
N ILE A 170 5.51 -5.22 4.53
CA ILE A 170 5.65 -4.79 5.93
C ILE A 170 6.16 -3.36 6.00
N ILE A 171 7.20 -3.02 5.24
CA ILE A 171 7.73 -1.65 5.17
C ILE A 171 6.66 -0.69 4.67
N SER A 172 5.89 -1.10 3.66
CA SER A 172 4.78 -0.29 3.14
C SER A 172 3.75 -0.02 4.22
N LEU A 173 3.26 -1.04 4.93
CA LEU A 173 2.32 -0.89 6.05
C LEU A 173 2.87 0.00 7.17
N GLU A 174 4.15 -0.13 7.51
CA GLU A 174 4.81 0.69 8.53
C GLU A 174 4.86 2.17 8.14
N ILE A 175 5.14 2.48 6.87
CA ILE A 175 5.16 3.85 6.35
C ILE A 175 3.75 4.41 6.15
N LEU A 176 2.79 3.60 5.69
CA LEU A 176 1.39 4.01 5.55
C LEU A 176 0.80 4.37 6.91
N ASN A 177 1.05 3.53 7.94
CA ASN A 177 0.64 3.80 9.31
C ASN A 177 1.22 5.11 9.84
N LEU A 178 2.47 5.44 9.52
CA LEU A 178 3.09 6.69 9.99
C LEU A 178 2.24 7.93 9.70
N PHE A 179 1.61 8.00 8.53
CA PHE A 179 0.78 9.13 8.14
C PHE A 179 -0.74 8.85 8.20
N ARG A 180 -1.17 7.66 8.61
CA ARG A 180 -2.56 7.18 8.51
C ARG A 180 -3.60 8.14 9.07
N PHE A 181 -3.29 8.76 10.20
CA PHE A 181 -4.20 9.65 10.93
C PHE A 181 -3.68 11.09 11.00
N CYS A 182 -2.81 11.50 10.05
CA CYS A 182 -2.24 12.83 10.10
C CYS A 182 -3.33 13.91 9.95
N PHE A 183 -4.41 13.65 9.20
CA PHE A 183 -5.55 14.56 9.11
C PHE A 183 -6.67 14.18 10.08
N VAL A 184 -7.35 15.19 10.61
CA VAL A 184 -8.49 15.05 11.53
C VAL A 184 -9.58 14.19 10.87
N ASN A 185 -10.16 13.25 11.62
CA ASN A 185 -11.29 12.39 11.22
C ASN A 185 -11.07 11.47 10.01
N LEU A 186 -9.84 11.37 9.49
CA LEU A 186 -9.51 10.57 8.32
C LEU A 186 -8.63 9.37 8.68
N ASP A 187 -8.98 8.21 8.16
CA ASP A 187 -8.17 7.00 8.14
C ASP A 187 -7.64 6.76 6.73
N LEU A 188 -6.44 7.26 6.47
CA LEU A 188 -5.79 7.21 5.16
C LEU A 188 -5.22 5.82 4.79
N MET A 189 -5.40 4.77 5.60
CA MET A 189 -4.94 3.44 5.22
C MET A 189 -5.60 3.01 3.89
N PRO A 190 -4.85 2.55 2.89
CA PRO A 190 -5.42 2.11 1.62
C PRO A 190 -6.50 1.04 1.80
N SER A 191 -7.54 1.15 0.99
CA SER A 191 -8.67 0.23 0.96
C SER A 191 -8.55 -0.67 -0.26
N ILE A 192 -8.37 -1.97 -0.01
CA ILE A 192 -8.20 -2.96 -1.06
C ILE A 192 -9.58 -3.46 -1.49
N VAL A 193 -9.84 -3.43 -2.79
CA VAL A 193 -11.03 -3.97 -3.43
C VAL A 193 -10.93 -5.49 -3.40
N ILE A 194 -11.98 -6.17 -2.93
CA ILE A 194 -12.12 -7.62 -2.96
C ILE A 194 -13.36 -7.97 -3.76
N SER A 195 -13.17 -8.73 -4.85
CA SER A 195 -14.29 -9.23 -5.67
C SER A 195 -14.94 -10.45 -5.01
N LEU A 196 -16.26 -10.44 -4.96
CA LEU A 196 -17.16 -11.46 -4.41
C LEU A 196 -18.16 -11.89 -5.50
N GLY A 197 -17.68 -12.59 -6.52
CA GLY A 197 -18.51 -12.90 -7.70
C GLY A 197 -18.90 -11.61 -8.42
N ASP A 198 -20.19 -11.34 -8.51
CA ASP A 198 -20.74 -10.13 -9.16
C ASP A 198 -20.76 -8.88 -8.27
N THR A 199 -20.28 -8.99 -7.01
CA THR A 199 -20.20 -7.86 -6.07
C THR A 199 -18.75 -7.58 -5.65
N PHE A 200 -18.52 -6.45 -4.98
CA PHE A 200 -17.21 -6.10 -4.42
C PHE A 200 -17.32 -5.39 -3.06
N ILE A 201 -16.29 -5.59 -2.25
CA ILE A 201 -16.09 -4.88 -0.97
C ILE A 201 -14.75 -4.17 -0.94
N TYR A 202 -14.60 -3.30 0.04
CA TYR A 202 -13.34 -2.66 0.38
C TYR A 202 -12.95 -3.02 1.81
N GLU A 203 -11.72 -3.44 2.02
CA GLU A 203 -11.17 -3.70 3.36
C GLU A 203 -9.80 -3.05 3.51
N LYS A 204 -9.51 -2.54 4.71
CA LYS A 204 -8.24 -1.86 4.96
C LYS A 204 -7.06 -2.82 4.84
N LEU A 205 -5.97 -2.34 4.23
CA LEU A 205 -4.81 -3.18 3.94
C LEU A 205 -4.20 -3.83 5.19
N ASP A 206 -4.15 -3.12 6.32
CA ASP A 206 -3.65 -3.64 7.60
C ASP A 206 -4.54 -4.75 8.17
N VAL A 207 -5.86 -4.63 8.00
CA VAL A 207 -6.83 -5.68 8.34
C VAL A 207 -6.59 -6.92 7.48
N LEU A 208 -6.40 -6.75 6.17
CA LEU A 208 -6.11 -7.86 5.26
C LEU A 208 -4.75 -8.49 5.53
N TYR A 209 -3.75 -7.71 5.89
CA TYR A 209 -2.46 -8.25 6.32
C TYR A 209 -2.64 -9.20 7.50
N LYS A 210 -3.33 -8.73 8.56
CA LYS A 210 -3.52 -9.49 9.80
C LYS A 210 -4.42 -10.70 9.64
N LYS A 211 -5.52 -10.57 8.88
CA LYS A 211 -6.55 -11.60 8.78
C LYS A 211 -6.34 -12.58 7.62
N LEU A 212 -5.57 -12.19 6.59
CA LEU A 212 -5.42 -12.95 5.36
C LEU A 212 -3.95 -13.21 5.01
N ILE A 213 -3.17 -12.18 4.67
CA ILE A 213 -1.81 -12.36 4.11
C ILE A 213 -0.90 -13.10 5.08
N LEU A 214 -0.79 -12.61 6.32
CA LEU A 214 0.12 -13.18 7.30
C LEU A 214 -0.27 -14.63 7.65
N PRO A 215 -1.55 -14.96 7.95
CA PRO A 215 -1.95 -16.35 8.13
C PRO A 215 -1.68 -17.25 6.90
N CYS A 216 -1.95 -16.78 5.68
CA CYS A 216 -1.64 -17.54 4.47
C CYS A 216 -0.15 -17.82 4.34
N TRP A 217 0.69 -16.81 4.56
CA TRP A 217 2.14 -16.93 4.53
C TRP A 217 2.64 -17.99 5.54
N LEU A 218 2.18 -17.90 6.79
CA LEU A 218 2.59 -18.83 7.84
C LEU A 218 2.14 -20.27 7.57
N ASP A 219 0.90 -20.48 7.15
CA ASP A 219 0.38 -21.81 6.83
C ASP A 219 1.12 -22.45 5.63
N VAL A 220 1.46 -21.64 4.63
CA VAL A 220 2.21 -22.11 3.44
C VAL A 220 3.65 -22.48 3.81
N LEU A 221 4.30 -21.71 4.69
CA LEU A 221 5.60 -22.08 5.22
C LEU A 221 5.52 -23.40 5.99
N ASP A 222 4.54 -23.55 6.89
CA ASP A 222 4.33 -24.76 7.68
C ASP A 222 4.07 -26.00 6.80
N LYS A 223 3.20 -25.87 5.80
CA LYS A 223 2.92 -26.93 4.80
C LYS A 223 4.20 -27.50 4.19
N HIS A 224 5.18 -26.63 3.89
CA HIS A 224 6.45 -26.99 3.28
C HIS A 224 7.58 -27.20 4.29
N LYS A 225 7.29 -27.13 5.59
CA LYS A 225 8.28 -27.19 6.69
C LYS A 225 9.40 -26.16 6.55
N LEU A 226 9.06 -24.97 6.05
CA LEU A 226 9.96 -23.84 5.90
C LEU A 226 9.83 -22.90 7.10
N THR A 227 10.90 -22.15 7.38
CA THR A 227 10.93 -21.07 8.36
C THR A 227 11.37 -19.76 7.71
N SER A 228 11.08 -18.63 8.34
CA SER A 228 11.52 -17.31 7.87
C SER A 228 11.96 -16.44 9.04
N ASP A 229 13.10 -15.77 8.88
CA ASP A 229 13.66 -14.84 9.88
C ASP A 229 13.08 -13.42 9.76
N ILE A 230 12.08 -13.22 8.91
CA ILE A 230 11.44 -11.92 8.75
C ILE A 230 10.59 -11.58 9.98
N GLU A 231 10.77 -10.37 10.51
CA GLU A 231 9.93 -9.86 11.60
C GLU A 231 8.54 -9.50 11.03
N THR A 232 7.54 -10.34 11.29
CA THR A 232 6.17 -10.17 10.78
C THR A 232 5.28 -9.28 11.66
N THR A 233 5.73 -8.94 12.86
CA THR A 233 5.02 -7.99 13.74
C THR A 233 5.20 -6.57 13.21
N LEU A 234 4.09 -5.89 12.87
CA LEU A 234 4.14 -4.51 12.41
C LEU A 234 4.58 -3.58 13.53
N LYS A 235 5.62 -2.78 13.29
CA LYS A 235 6.02 -1.67 14.17
C LYS A 235 5.21 -0.43 13.83
N VAL A 236 4.01 -0.40 14.40
CA VAL A 236 3.03 0.66 14.13
C VAL A 236 3.37 1.91 14.93
N THR A 237 3.75 2.95 14.22
CA THR A 237 3.93 4.31 14.75
C THR A 237 3.01 5.23 13.99
N TYR A 238 2.39 6.19 14.67
CA TYR A 238 1.55 7.22 14.07
C TYR A 238 2.15 8.58 14.35
N LEU A 239 2.16 9.46 13.36
CA LEU A 239 2.29 10.89 13.64
C LEU A 239 1.01 11.37 14.35
N PRO A 240 1.13 12.36 15.26
CA PRO A 240 -0.05 13.00 15.79
C PRO A 240 -0.85 13.67 14.66
N ILE A 241 -2.10 14.01 14.96
CA ILE A 241 -2.91 14.84 14.06
C ILE A 241 -2.16 16.16 13.83
N THR A 242 -2.08 16.59 12.57
CA THR A 242 -1.40 17.85 12.22
C THR A 242 -2.22 19.05 12.66
N ASN A 243 -1.53 20.07 13.19
CA ASN A 243 -2.11 21.39 13.46
C ASN A 243 -2.08 22.30 12.22
N ALA A 244 -1.59 21.81 11.07
CA ALA A 244 -1.52 22.58 9.84
C ALA A 244 -2.88 22.73 9.13
N PHE A 245 -3.89 21.96 9.56
CA PHE A 245 -5.23 21.92 8.98
C PHE A 245 -6.28 21.96 10.08
N ASP A 246 -7.35 22.72 9.85
CA ASP A 246 -8.57 22.68 10.65
C ASP A 246 -9.45 21.50 10.23
N SER A 247 -10.36 21.06 11.12
CA SER A 247 -11.24 19.91 10.87
C SER A 247 -12.15 20.07 9.64
N SER A 248 -12.44 21.30 9.22
CA SER A 248 -13.25 21.61 8.03
C SER A 248 -12.43 21.72 6.73
N ASP A 249 -11.10 21.77 6.81
CA ASP A 249 -10.26 22.04 5.63
C ASP A 249 -10.29 20.89 4.61
N ILE A 250 -10.44 19.65 5.09
CA ILE A 250 -10.38 18.45 4.26
C ILE A 250 -11.69 17.68 4.38
N SER A 251 -12.41 17.57 3.27
CA SER A 251 -13.58 16.71 3.11
C SER A 251 -13.24 15.58 2.13
N LEU A 252 -13.71 14.37 2.40
CA LEU A 252 -13.57 13.28 1.43
C LEU A 252 -14.84 13.18 0.57
N ILE A 253 -14.66 13.16 -0.76
CA ILE A 253 -15.73 12.86 -1.71
C ILE A 253 -15.43 11.52 -2.36
N ILE A 254 -16.27 10.53 -2.09
CA ILE A 254 -16.19 9.21 -2.72
C ILE A 254 -17.17 9.20 -3.89
N LYS A 255 -16.66 9.03 -5.11
CA LYS A 255 -17.50 8.87 -6.29
C LYS A 255 -17.49 7.40 -6.73
N ALA A 256 -18.64 6.76 -6.64
CA ALA A 256 -18.87 5.46 -7.28
C ALA A 256 -19.50 5.72 -8.66
N ASN A 257 -18.80 5.33 -9.73
CA ASN A 257 -19.41 5.18 -11.05
C ASN A 257 -19.84 3.72 -11.19
N SER A 258 -21.08 3.48 -11.60
CA SER A 258 -21.62 2.15 -11.88
C SER A 258 -21.18 1.73 -13.29
N GLU A 259 -20.25 0.78 -13.39
CA GLU A 259 -20.16 -0.18 -14.50
C GLU A 259 -19.08 -1.21 -14.15
N ILE A 260 -19.51 -2.46 -13.89
CA ILE A 260 -18.68 -3.53 -13.33
C ILE A 260 -18.25 -4.47 -14.44
N ASN A 261 -16.95 -4.46 -14.77
CA ASN A 261 -16.25 -5.56 -15.41
C ASN A 261 -14.86 -5.71 -14.77
N TYR A 262 -14.84 -5.98 -13.46
CA TYR A 262 -13.59 -6.27 -12.75
C TYR A 262 -13.71 -7.58 -11.99
N GLY A 263 -13.31 -8.67 -12.65
CA GLY A 263 -13.10 -9.97 -12.02
C GLY A 263 -11.61 -10.25 -11.96
N PHE A 264 -11.01 -10.13 -10.78
CA PHE A 264 -9.75 -10.84 -10.52
C PHE A 264 -10.09 -12.21 -9.96
N GLU A 265 -10.06 -13.23 -10.81
CA GLU A 265 -10.03 -14.60 -10.34
C GLU A 265 -8.60 -14.93 -9.87
N LEU A 266 -8.44 -15.20 -8.57
CA LEU A 266 -7.26 -15.91 -8.08
C LEU A 266 -7.33 -17.35 -8.60
N ASN A 267 -6.24 -17.84 -9.17
CA ASN A 267 -6.15 -19.19 -9.75
C ASN A 267 -5.99 -20.25 -8.65
N ARG A 268 -7.09 -20.49 -7.92
CA ARG A 268 -7.47 -21.68 -7.15
C ARG A 268 -6.32 -22.56 -6.60
N THR A 269 -5.81 -22.22 -5.42
CA THR A 269 -5.21 -23.18 -4.46
C THR A 269 -6.14 -23.55 -3.29
N SER A 270 -5.63 -24.28 -2.29
CA SER A 270 -6.40 -24.79 -1.15
C SER A 270 -6.36 -23.86 0.07
N ILE A 271 -5.20 -23.36 0.49
CA ILE A 271 -5.06 -22.58 1.74
C ILE A 271 -5.46 -21.12 1.51
N CYS A 272 -4.80 -20.45 0.55
CA CYS A 272 -5.07 -19.04 0.24
C CYS A 272 -6.54 -18.84 -0.13
N LYS A 273 -7.08 -19.72 -0.98
CA LYS A 273 -8.50 -19.71 -1.36
C LYS A 273 -9.42 -19.89 -0.16
N ASN A 274 -9.22 -20.93 0.67
CA ASN A 274 -10.11 -21.18 1.80
C ASN A 274 -10.13 -20.00 2.79
N ARG A 275 -9.00 -19.36 3.04
CA ARG A 275 -8.94 -18.16 3.90
C ARG A 275 -9.61 -16.96 3.25
N PHE A 276 -9.42 -16.79 1.94
CA PHE A 276 -10.08 -15.75 1.18
C PHE A 276 -11.61 -15.95 1.20
N GLU A 277 -12.12 -17.15 0.93
CA GLU A 277 -13.55 -17.48 1.00
C GLU A 277 -14.13 -17.28 2.41
N ARG A 278 -13.43 -17.68 3.48
CA ARG A 278 -13.85 -17.38 4.86
C ARG A 278 -13.90 -15.89 5.18
N LEU A 279 -13.06 -15.09 4.54
CA LEU A 279 -13.16 -13.64 4.64
C LEU A 279 -14.43 -13.17 3.93
N LYS A 280 -14.74 -13.69 2.73
CA LYS A 280 -15.96 -13.39 1.97
C LYS A 280 -17.24 -13.73 2.74
N GLU A 281 -17.29 -14.89 3.39
CA GLU A 281 -18.45 -15.37 4.18
C GLU A 281 -18.87 -14.40 5.30
N LYS A 282 -17.98 -13.49 5.75
CA LYS A 282 -18.30 -12.49 6.77
C LYS A 282 -19.06 -11.28 6.24
N TYR A 283 -19.08 -11.08 4.93
CA TYR A 283 -19.75 -9.94 4.32
C TYR A 283 -21.10 -10.42 3.76
N HIS A 284 -22.18 -9.91 4.33
CA HIS A 284 -23.51 -10.03 3.75
C HIS A 284 -23.73 -8.83 2.83
N ILE A 285 -23.81 -9.09 1.53
CA ILE A 285 -24.06 -8.08 0.50
C ILE A 285 -25.19 -8.60 -0.36
N ASP A 286 -26.21 -7.78 -0.53
CA ASP A 286 -27.32 -8.10 -1.40
C ASP A 286 -26.83 -8.15 -2.86
N GLU A 287 -27.33 -9.11 -3.63
CA GLU A 287 -26.99 -9.28 -5.04
C GLU A 287 -27.22 -7.96 -5.82
N GLY A 288 -26.22 -7.52 -6.58
CA GLY A 288 -26.28 -6.24 -7.32
C GLY A 288 -26.02 -4.97 -6.49
N SER A 289 -25.67 -5.09 -5.20
CA SER A 289 -25.23 -3.96 -4.38
C SER A 289 -23.70 -3.87 -4.29
N PHE A 290 -23.19 -2.68 -3.97
CA PHE A 290 -21.76 -2.44 -3.77
C PHE A 290 -21.50 -1.60 -2.52
N GLN A 291 -20.36 -1.84 -1.87
CA GLN A 291 -19.88 -1.01 -0.76
C GLN A 291 -18.89 0.04 -1.27
N ILE A 292 -18.90 1.22 -0.66
CA ILE A 292 -17.86 2.24 -0.87
C ILE A 292 -16.76 2.08 0.17
N PRO A 293 -15.50 2.43 -0.13
CA PRO A 293 -14.43 2.37 0.86
C PRO A 293 -14.72 3.33 2.03
N ASN A 294 -14.42 2.90 3.25
CA ASN A 294 -14.57 3.74 4.42
C ASN A 294 -13.22 4.37 4.80
N TYR A 295 -13.15 5.69 4.77
CA TYR A 295 -11.99 6.50 5.15
C TYR A 295 -12.27 7.38 6.36
N SER A 296 -13.45 7.26 6.96
CA SER A 296 -13.79 7.93 8.21
C SER A 296 -13.08 7.22 9.36
N ARG A 297 -12.42 8.00 10.21
CA ARG A 297 -11.92 7.49 11.49
C ARG A 297 -13.11 7.36 12.43
N ASN A 298 -13.60 6.14 12.62
CA ASN A 298 -14.54 5.86 13.70
C ASN A 298 -13.77 5.97 15.02
N GLU A 299 -14.21 6.87 15.91
CA GLU A 299 -13.73 6.88 17.30
C GLU A 299 -14.11 5.52 17.91
N TYR A 300 -13.10 4.73 18.27
CA TYR A 300 -13.25 3.60 19.19
C TYR A 300 -12.76 4.04 20.56
#